data_AF-A0A1Y2SQL8-F1
#
_entry.id   AF-A0A1Y2SQL8-F1
#
_cell.length_a   1.000
_cell.length_b   1.000
_cell.length_c   1.000
_cell.angle_alpha   90.00
_cell.angle_beta   90.00
_cell.angle_gamma   90.00
#
_symmetry.space_group_name_H-M   'P 1'
#
loop_
_entity.id
_entity.type
_entity.pdbx_description
1 polymer ?
#
loop_
_entity_poly.entity_id
_entity_poly.type
_entity_poly.pdbx_seq_one_letter_code
_entity_poly.pdbx_strand_id
1 'polypeptide(L)'
;MANPKKIHYFWMGKNIPEDDLRKIITIKYENPGYKVYIWGESNIQSLITKTLDSIKFKFNGKNFDIGIINPNIEYRNIQDAFIFLCNNPQPTYKSLTVQNHKILETDENSLSNYHEKTQYLQYIYSLFSRGVYHNYAVASDIARLVILYMEGGLYLDVDVDLTNTDIKYKETEIFNRYVDEQPFADEHKGSRLEKIRSLIEKPCFDQLNHRLDKKIVDIRKPRFDKLDPPSEDIGIGDINGRNWTEIQPADRKWNHVNLEKLNQRKHVIECRKSAILHNRLGNAIISAPPKSRAVLTLLIDMASSIKKHHLQLQINQSSKKHEINFITSFNERVKQALEYHEQGMINIDINCSLPDPVWRTGLNESQPLRNTERHRSYNRLNATLSLTGPGFYADELGFRASGTIPERMKLASKDKYDLVFKKVDASAKWARINKK
;
A
#
# COMPACT_ATOMS: atom_id res chain seq x y z
N MET A 1 -13.85 -16.97 6.52
CA MET A 1 -14.82 -15.87 6.73
C MET A 1 -14.87 -15.04 5.46
N ALA A 2 -16.03 -14.52 5.06
CA ALA A 2 -16.12 -13.64 3.89
C ALA A 2 -15.39 -12.31 4.17
N ASN A 3 -14.64 -11.81 3.19
CA ASN A 3 -13.92 -10.55 3.34
C ASN A 3 -14.92 -9.37 3.41
N PRO A 4 -14.83 -8.46 4.40
CA PRO A 4 -15.77 -7.36 4.49
C PRO A 4 -15.69 -6.44 3.27
N LYS A 5 -16.83 -5.86 2.86
CA LYS A 5 -16.93 -4.90 1.75
C LYS A 5 -16.38 -3.53 2.15
N LYS A 6 -15.07 -3.48 2.44
CA LYS A 6 -14.33 -2.30 2.85
C LYS A 6 -13.11 -2.14 1.97
N ILE A 7 -12.87 -0.93 1.50
CA ILE A 7 -11.68 -0.54 0.75
C ILE A 7 -10.93 0.47 1.61
N HIS A 8 -9.63 0.26 1.76
CA HIS A 8 -8.76 1.05 2.61
C HIS A 8 -7.65 1.68 1.79
N TYR A 9 -7.47 2.98 1.97
CA TYR A 9 -6.31 3.73 1.52
C TYR A 9 -5.59 4.30 2.72
N PHE A 10 -4.29 4.54 2.59
CA PHE A 10 -3.51 5.26 3.57
C PHE A 10 -2.87 6.49 2.93
N TRP A 11 -2.95 7.63 3.60
CA TRP A 11 -2.36 8.88 3.14
C TRP A 11 -1.75 9.68 4.29
N MET A 12 -0.57 10.25 4.05
CA MET A 12 0.16 11.06 5.02
C MET A 12 1.02 12.12 4.34
N GLY A 13 1.28 13.20 5.07
CA GLY A 13 2.20 14.26 4.67
C GLY A 13 1.45 15.51 4.27
N LYS A 14 1.49 15.85 2.97
CA LYS A 14 0.82 17.04 2.43
C LYS A 14 -0.59 16.69 1.94
N ASN A 15 -1.28 17.70 1.38
CA ASN A 15 -2.50 17.50 0.61
C ASN A 15 -2.30 16.38 -0.42
N ILE A 16 -3.32 15.53 -0.58
CA ILE A 16 -3.31 14.47 -1.60
C ILE A 16 -3.26 15.10 -3.00
N PRO A 17 -2.49 14.57 -3.97
CA PRO A 17 -2.59 15.02 -5.35
C PRO A 17 -4.00 14.83 -5.90
N GLU A 18 -4.44 15.77 -6.75
CA GLU A 18 -5.76 15.69 -7.40
C GLU A 18 -5.93 14.37 -8.16
N ASP A 19 -4.92 13.96 -8.94
CA ASP A 19 -4.97 12.73 -9.74
C ASP A 19 -5.21 11.48 -8.88
N ASP A 20 -4.59 11.39 -7.70
CA ASP A 20 -4.76 10.26 -6.79
C ASP A 20 -6.13 10.30 -6.08
N LEU A 21 -6.59 11.48 -5.69
CA LEU A 21 -7.94 11.64 -5.12
C LEU A 21 -9.03 11.28 -6.14
N ARG A 22 -8.85 11.62 -7.42
CA ARG A 22 -9.75 11.22 -8.50
C ARG A 22 -9.83 9.71 -8.65
N LYS A 23 -8.71 8.98 -8.57
CA LYS A 23 -8.70 7.51 -8.60
C LYS A 23 -9.50 6.90 -7.45
N ILE A 24 -9.33 7.41 -6.23
CA ILE A 24 -10.09 6.95 -5.05
C ILE A 24 -11.60 7.14 -5.28
N ILE A 25 -12.00 8.30 -5.80
CA ILE A 25 -13.41 8.62 -6.09
C ILE A 25 -13.97 7.72 -7.20
N THR A 26 -13.19 7.45 -8.25
CA THR A 26 -13.56 6.47 -9.29
C THR A 26 -13.74 5.08 -8.70
N ILE A 27 -12.83 4.62 -7.84
CA ILE A 27 -12.96 3.31 -7.18
C ILE A 27 -14.20 3.25 -6.29
N LYS A 28 -14.53 4.31 -5.56
CA LYS A 28 -15.77 4.38 -4.78
C LYS A 28 -17.00 4.24 -5.68
N TYR A 29 -17.04 4.97 -6.80
CA TYR A 29 -18.17 4.96 -7.74
C TYR A 29 -18.37 3.60 -8.40
N GLU A 30 -17.28 2.94 -8.83
CA GLU A 30 -17.32 1.62 -9.49
C GLU A 30 -17.63 0.46 -8.53
N ASN A 31 -17.70 0.73 -7.22
CA ASN A 31 -17.95 -0.27 -6.19
C ASN A 31 -19.08 0.17 -5.25
N PRO A 32 -20.32 0.34 -5.75
CA PRO A 32 -21.47 0.65 -4.91
C PRO A 32 -21.61 -0.38 -3.77
N GLY A 33 -21.96 0.05 -2.57
CA GLY A 33 -22.07 -0.83 -1.41
C GLY A 33 -20.74 -1.18 -0.70
N TYR A 34 -19.57 -0.85 -1.27
CA TYR A 34 -18.33 -0.86 -0.50
C TYR A 34 -18.19 0.43 0.30
N LYS A 35 -17.75 0.30 1.55
CA LYS A 35 -17.28 1.44 2.35
C LYS A 35 -15.84 1.76 1.98
N VAL A 36 -15.53 3.03 1.80
CA VAL A 36 -14.17 3.49 1.46
C VAL A 36 -13.63 4.31 2.61
N TYR A 37 -12.46 3.90 3.09
CA TYR A 37 -11.76 4.51 4.21
C TYR A 37 -10.45 5.12 3.75
N ILE A 38 -10.20 6.38 4.13
CA ILE A 38 -8.85 6.98 4.04
C ILE A 38 -8.30 7.10 5.45
N TRP A 39 -7.24 6.35 5.71
CA TRP A 39 -6.51 6.35 6.97
C TRP A 39 -5.36 7.36 6.92
N GLY A 40 -5.13 8.04 8.04
CA GLY A 40 -3.99 8.91 8.21
C GLY A 40 -3.87 9.42 9.64
N GLU A 41 -3.17 10.53 9.81
CA GLU A 41 -3.14 11.26 11.08
C GLU A 41 -4.46 11.96 11.39
N SER A 42 -4.59 12.54 12.58
CA SER A 42 -5.79 13.28 13.00
C SER A 42 -6.21 14.41 12.04
N ASN A 43 -5.29 14.93 11.23
CA ASN A 43 -5.57 15.97 10.23
C ASN A 43 -5.95 15.44 8.84
N ILE A 44 -6.10 14.11 8.66
CA ILE A 44 -6.30 13.49 7.34
C ILE A 44 -7.49 14.08 6.59
N GLN A 45 -8.62 14.27 7.25
CA GLN A 45 -9.81 14.87 6.63
C GLN A 45 -9.48 16.23 6.01
N SER A 46 -8.74 17.09 6.72
CA SER A 46 -8.34 18.41 6.23
C SER A 46 -7.42 18.33 5.01
N LEU A 47 -6.51 17.34 4.96
CA LEU A 47 -5.61 17.15 3.82
C LEU A 47 -6.37 16.76 2.55
N ILE A 48 -7.42 15.95 2.69
CA ILE A 48 -8.26 15.51 1.58
C ILE A 48 -9.22 16.60 1.14
N THR A 49 -9.91 17.27 2.08
CA THR A 49 -10.87 18.33 1.73
C THR A 49 -10.19 19.51 1.05
N LYS A 50 -8.99 19.91 1.48
CA LYS A 50 -8.22 20.97 0.79
C LYS A 50 -7.95 20.68 -0.68
N THR A 51 -7.63 19.43 -1.02
CA THR A 51 -7.47 19.03 -2.42
C THR A 51 -8.81 19.06 -3.12
N LEU A 52 -9.83 18.46 -2.52
CA LEU A 52 -11.18 18.37 -3.09
C LEU A 52 -11.75 19.76 -3.44
N ASP A 53 -11.62 20.72 -2.52
CA ASP A 53 -12.05 22.11 -2.68
C ASP A 53 -11.25 22.86 -3.76
N SER A 54 -10.04 22.41 -4.08
CA SER A 54 -9.18 23.01 -5.11
C SER A 54 -9.46 22.47 -6.52
N ILE A 55 -10.23 21.39 -6.65
CA ILE A 55 -10.51 20.75 -7.93
C ILE A 55 -11.38 21.68 -8.78
N LYS A 56 -10.84 22.11 -9.93
CA LYS A 56 -11.56 22.92 -10.92
C LYS A 56 -11.99 22.07 -12.10
N PHE A 57 -13.24 22.25 -12.54
CA PHE A 57 -13.79 21.49 -13.66
C PHE A 57 -13.71 22.28 -14.94
N LYS A 58 -13.28 21.64 -16.03
CA LYS A 58 -13.32 22.28 -17.35
C LYS A 58 -14.49 21.72 -18.15
N PHE A 59 -15.41 22.60 -18.54
CA PHE A 59 -16.47 22.29 -19.50
C PHE A 59 -16.46 23.36 -20.59
N ASN A 60 -16.38 22.95 -21.86
CA ASN A 60 -16.24 23.86 -23.02
C ASN A 60 -15.16 24.95 -22.83
N GLY A 61 -14.01 24.58 -22.28
CA GLY A 61 -12.89 25.49 -22.06
C GLY A 61 -13.05 26.47 -20.89
N LYS A 62 -14.19 26.46 -20.18
CA LYS A 62 -14.43 27.30 -18.99
C LYS A 62 -14.28 26.48 -17.72
N ASN A 63 -13.70 27.12 -16.69
CA ASN A 63 -13.60 26.53 -15.36
C ASN A 63 -14.93 26.67 -14.61
N PHE A 64 -15.38 25.60 -13.97
CA PHE A 64 -16.56 25.52 -13.13
C PHE A 64 -16.18 25.04 -11.74
N ASP A 65 -16.78 25.70 -10.75
CA ASP A 65 -16.79 25.27 -9.36
C ASP A 65 -18.13 24.57 -9.11
N ILE A 66 -18.05 23.30 -8.71
CA ILE A 66 -19.21 22.45 -8.45
C ILE A 66 -19.61 22.45 -6.97
N GLY A 67 -18.91 23.21 -6.12
CA GLY A 67 -19.14 23.27 -4.69
C GLY A 67 -18.57 22.05 -3.94
N ILE A 68 -19.01 21.89 -2.68
CA ILE A 68 -18.53 20.84 -1.78
C ILE A 68 -19.03 19.49 -2.28
N ILE A 69 -18.10 18.65 -2.73
CA ILE A 69 -18.35 17.24 -3.05
C ILE A 69 -18.25 16.47 -1.74
N ASN A 70 -19.24 15.64 -1.43
CA ASN A 70 -19.08 14.63 -0.39
C ASN A 70 -18.98 13.24 -1.03
N PRO A 71 -17.76 12.70 -1.23
CA PRO A 71 -17.59 11.40 -1.87
C PRO A 71 -18.02 10.20 -1.00
N ASN A 72 -18.69 10.44 0.14
CA ASN A 72 -19.07 9.43 1.12
C ASN A 72 -17.89 8.51 1.47
N ILE A 73 -16.74 9.17 1.69
CA ILE A 73 -15.48 8.60 2.14
C ILE A 73 -15.39 8.83 3.64
N GLU A 74 -15.11 7.77 4.40
CA GLU A 74 -14.91 7.85 5.83
C GLU A 74 -13.41 8.08 6.14
N TYR A 75 -13.11 9.11 6.93
CA TYR A 75 -11.75 9.42 7.35
C TYR A 75 -11.47 8.77 8.71
N ARG A 76 -10.31 8.11 8.86
CA ARG A 76 -9.98 7.40 10.10
C ARG A 76 -8.56 7.68 10.58
N ASN A 77 -8.40 7.67 11.90
CA ASN A 77 -7.11 7.83 12.54
C ASN A 77 -6.39 6.49 12.62
N ILE A 78 -5.20 6.42 12.04
CA ILE A 78 -4.36 5.22 12.06
C ILE A 78 -3.97 4.78 13.48
N GLN A 79 -3.94 5.71 14.44
CA GLN A 79 -3.66 5.40 15.84
C GLN A 79 -4.67 4.43 16.44
N ASP A 80 -5.93 4.48 16.01
CA ASP A 80 -6.98 3.57 16.47
C ASP A 80 -6.66 2.12 16.09
N ALA A 81 -6.08 1.92 14.90
CA ALA A 81 -5.66 0.61 14.42
C ALA A 81 -4.46 0.06 15.21
N PHE A 82 -3.51 0.91 15.60
CA PHE A 82 -2.40 0.51 16.47
C PHE A 82 -2.87 0.20 17.90
N ILE A 83 -3.75 1.03 18.47
CA ILE A 83 -4.36 0.75 19.78
C ILE A 83 -5.07 -0.61 19.75
N PHE A 84 -5.82 -0.89 18.68
CA PHE A 84 -6.45 -2.18 18.49
C PHE A 84 -5.43 -3.31 18.46
N LEU A 85 -4.37 -3.19 17.65
CA LEU A 85 -3.30 -4.20 17.56
C LEU A 85 -2.66 -4.48 18.93
N CYS A 86 -2.26 -3.44 19.66
CA CYS A 86 -1.58 -3.58 20.95
C CYS A 86 -2.47 -4.20 22.04
N ASN A 87 -3.79 -3.95 21.98
CA ASN A 87 -4.75 -4.36 23.03
C ASN A 87 -5.52 -5.64 22.70
N ASN A 88 -5.41 -6.19 21.48
CA ASN A 88 -6.13 -7.39 21.06
C ASN A 88 -5.17 -8.53 20.67
N PRO A 89 -4.40 -9.08 21.63
CA PRO A 89 -3.55 -10.22 21.38
C PRO A 89 -4.37 -11.43 20.96
N GLN A 90 -3.91 -12.14 19.92
CA GLN A 90 -4.47 -13.44 19.57
C GLN A 90 -3.79 -14.52 20.42
N PRO A 91 -4.55 -15.39 21.12
CA PRO A 91 -4.01 -16.38 22.04
C PRO A 91 -3.17 -17.49 21.37
N THR A 92 -3.12 -17.54 20.04
CA THR A 92 -2.41 -18.57 19.26
C THR A 92 -1.59 -17.97 18.12
N TYR A 93 -0.82 -16.92 18.40
CA TYR A 93 0.32 -16.60 17.54
C TYR A 93 1.34 -17.73 17.65
N LYS A 94 1.24 -18.75 16.80
CA LYS A 94 2.34 -19.69 16.56
C LYS A 94 3.14 -19.15 15.38
N SER A 95 4.34 -18.62 15.65
CA SER A 95 5.29 -18.22 14.60
C SER A 95 5.46 -19.37 13.61
N LEU A 96 5.19 -19.12 12.33
CA LEU A 96 5.37 -20.09 11.26
C LEU A 96 6.82 -19.99 10.77
N THR A 97 7.76 -20.61 11.46
CA THR A 97 9.12 -20.74 10.91
C THR A 97 9.15 -21.89 9.91
N VAL A 98 9.16 -21.56 8.62
CA VAL A 98 9.40 -22.53 7.54
C VAL A 98 10.92 -22.70 7.38
N GLN A 99 11.48 -23.70 8.07
CA GLN A 99 12.78 -24.25 7.71
C GLN A 99 12.58 -25.65 7.11
N ASN A 100 13.02 -25.84 5.86
CA ASN A 100 13.11 -27.15 5.20
C ASN A 100 11.82 -28.00 5.24
N HIS A 101 10.65 -27.41 4.95
CA HIS A 101 9.35 -28.11 4.85
C HIS A 101 8.91 -28.85 6.14
N LYS A 102 9.51 -28.56 7.30
CA LYS A 102 9.05 -29.04 8.61
C LYS A 102 8.72 -27.84 9.50
N ILE A 103 7.47 -27.80 9.95
CA ILE A 103 7.01 -26.84 10.96
C ILE A 103 7.63 -27.26 12.29
N LEU A 104 8.57 -26.47 12.81
CA LEU A 104 9.10 -26.63 14.16
C LEU A 104 8.46 -25.56 15.04
N GLU A 105 7.73 -26.01 16.07
CA GLU A 105 7.16 -25.12 17.08
C GLU A 105 8.26 -24.73 18.06
N THR A 106 8.59 -23.44 18.17
CA THR A 106 9.47 -22.92 19.23
C THR A 106 8.67 -22.06 20.21
N ASP A 107 9.02 -22.17 21.49
CA ASP A 107 8.38 -21.55 22.66
C ASP A 107 8.55 -20.01 22.78
N GLU A 108 8.83 -19.27 21.69
CA GLU A 108 8.90 -17.80 21.71
C GLU A 108 7.53 -17.11 21.94
N ASN A 109 6.47 -17.86 22.21
CA ASN A 109 5.05 -17.44 22.18
C ASN A 109 4.52 -16.92 23.54
N SER A 110 5.27 -16.06 24.24
CA SER A 110 4.72 -15.39 25.44
C SER A 110 3.90 -14.16 25.06
N LEU A 111 2.81 -13.90 25.79
CA LEU A 111 1.98 -12.69 25.65
C LEU A 111 2.83 -11.40 25.81
N SER A 112 3.88 -11.46 26.62
CA SER A 112 4.87 -10.39 26.79
C SER A 112 5.57 -10.06 25.47
N ASN A 113 5.97 -11.07 24.70
CA ASN A 113 6.66 -10.91 23.42
C ASN A 113 5.74 -10.26 22.36
N TYR A 114 4.46 -10.62 22.35
CA TYR A 114 3.47 -9.98 21.48
C TYR A 114 3.35 -8.47 21.77
N HIS A 115 3.21 -8.12 23.05
CA HIS A 115 3.04 -6.72 23.44
C HIS A 115 4.28 -5.90 23.11
N GLU A 116 5.47 -6.43 23.41
CA GLU A 116 6.74 -5.78 23.08
C GLU A 116 6.87 -5.53 21.57
N LYS A 117 6.59 -6.55 20.74
CA LYS A 117 6.74 -6.43 19.28
C LYS A 117 5.72 -5.48 18.66
N THR A 118 4.46 -5.50 19.12
CA THR A 118 3.42 -4.59 18.61
C THR A 118 3.66 -3.14 19.03
N GLN A 119 4.09 -2.90 20.26
CA GLN A 119 4.55 -1.59 20.72
C GLN A 119 5.77 -1.12 19.92
N TYR A 120 6.72 -2.01 19.65
CA TYR A 120 7.89 -1.70 18.84
C TYR A 120 7.50 -1.29 17.42
N LEU A 121 6.55 -1.98 16.77
CA LEU A 121 6.02 -1.56 15.47
C LEU A 121 5.36 -0.18 15.52
N GLN A 122 4.57 0.10 16.55
CA GLN A 122 3.94 1.40 16.72
C GLN A 122 4.98 2.52 16.89
N TYR A 123 6.05 2.23 17.65
CA TYR A 123 7.18 3.13 17.82
C TYR A 123 7.90 3.38 16.49
N ILE A 124 8.22 2.31 15.75
CA ILE A 124 8.86 2.40 14.43
C ILE A 124 7.99 3.16 13.43
N TYR A 125 6.70 2.88 13.39
CA TYR A 125 5.74 3.65 12.60
C TYR A 125 5.76 5.14 12.98
N SER A 126 5.78 5.46 14.27
CA SER A 126 5.83 6.85 14.76
C SER A 126 7.12 7.57 14.33
N LEU A 127 8.26 6.87 14.37
CA LEU A 127 9.53 7.39 13.87
C LEU A 127 9.48 7.71 12.37
N PHE A 128 8.90 6.81 11.56
CA PHE A 128 8.83 6.97 10.10
C PHE A 128 7.71 7.90 9.63
N SER A 129 6.68 8.13 10.43
CA SER A 129 5.60 9.06 10.11
C SER A 129 5.94 10.50 10.48
N ARG A 130 6.57 10.73 11.64
CA ARG A 130 6.71 12.09 12.22
C ARG A 130 8.14 12.50 12.56
N GLY A 131 9.08 11.54 12.61
CA GLY A 131 10.45 11.80 13.04
C GLY A 131 11.30 12.55 12.01
N VAL A 132 12.48 12.98 12.45
CA VAL A 132 13.57 13.46 11.57
C VAL A 132 14.04 12.40 10.55
N TYR A 133 13.61 11.15 10.74
CA TYR A 133 13.85 10.00 9.88
C TYR A 133 12.61 9.59 9.06
N HIS A 134 11.65 10.51 8.85
CA HIS A 134 10.40 10.17 8.16
C HIS A 134 10.63 9.45 6.83
N ASN A 135 9.89 8.36 6.63
CA ASN A 135 9.86 7.57 5.42
C ASN A 135 8.44 7.03 5.24
N TYR A 136 7.59 7.80 4.55
CA TYR A 136 6.17 7.48 4.39
C TYR A 136 5.92 6.15 3.67
N ALA A 137 6.89 5.70 2.89
CA ALA A 137 6.90 4.39 2.26
C ALA A 137 6.87 3.26 3.31
N VAL A 138 7.81 3.28 4.26
CA VAL A 138 7.87 2.35 5.39
C VAL A 138 6.64 2.49 6.29
N ALA A 139 6.21 3.74 6.56
CA ALA A 139 5.00 3.98 7.35
C ALA A 139 3.75 3.36 6.71
N SER A 140 3.60 3.46 5.38
CA SER A 140 2.51 2.87 4.61
C SER A 140 2.56 1.33 4.59
N ASP A 141 3.76 0.75 4.46
CA ASP A 141 3.97 -0.70 4.53
C ASP A 141 3.53 -1.30 5.88
N ILE A 142 3.77 -0.59 6.98
CA ILE A 142 3.28 -1.01 8.30
C ILE A 142 1.78 -0.74 8.41
N ALA A 143 1.33 0.48 8.08
CA ALA A 143 -0.06 0.91 8.25
C ALA A 143 -1.04 -0.01 7.51
N ARG A 144 -0.74 -0.43 6.27
CA ARG A 144 -1.62 -1.30 5.49
C ARG A 144 -1.92 -2.61 6.19
N LEU A 145 -0.91 -3.22 6.83
CA LEU A 145 -1.07 -4.48 7.54
C LEU A 145 -1.83 -4.29 8.86
N VAL A 146 -1.54 -3.22 9.61
CA VAL A 146 -2.27 -2.91 10.85
C VAL A 146 -3.76 -2.63 10.57
N ILE A 147 -4.06 -1.89 9.51
CA ILE A 147 -5.44 -1.63 9.05
C ILE A 147 -6.15 -2.94 8.70
N LEU A 148 -5.54 -3.78 7.86
CA LEU A 148 -6.12 -5.05 7.45
C LEU A 148 -6.31 -6.01 8.64
N TYR A 149 -5.40 -6.02 9.59
CA TYR A 149 -5.55 -6.82 10.81
C TYR A 149 -6.76 -6.38 11.63
N MET A 150 -7.01 -5.07 11.77
CA MET A 150 -8.17 -4.58 12.51
C MET A 150 -9.48 -4.78 11.75
N GLU A 151 -9.54 -4.36 10.49
CA GLU A 151 -10.80 -4.15 9.77
C GLU A 151 -11.13 -5.25 8.77
N GLY A 152 -10.12 -6.00 8.32
CA GLY A 152 -10.16 -6.83 7.12
C GLY A 152 -10.31 -5.99 5.84
N GLY A 153 -10.81 -6.60 4.77
CA GLY A 153 -11.19 -5.91 3.54
C GLY A 153 -10.08 -5.89 2.49
N LEU A 154 -10.09 -4.85 1.66
CA LEU A 154 -9.13 -4.63 0.59
C LEU A 154 -8.33 -3.35 0.85
N TYR A 155 -7.01 -3.45 0.91
CA TYR A 155 -6.11 -2.30 0.89
C TYR A 155 -5.64 -2.03 -0.53
N LEU A 156 -5.64 -0.76 -0.93
CA LEU A 156 -5.14 -0.27 -2.21
C LEU A 156 -4.16 0.89 -1.99
N ASP A 157 -3.04 0.89 -2.70
CA ASP A 157 -2.24 2.11 -2.84
C ASP A 157 -3.05 3.17 -3.61
N VAL A 158 -2.85 4.45 -3.28
CA VAL A 158 -3.66 5.55 -3.84
C VAL A 158 -3.47 5.76 -5.35
N ASP A 159 -2.37 5.25 -5.90
CA ASP A 159 -2.05 5.34 -7.31
C ASP A 159 -2.56 4.14 -8.14
N VAL A 160 -3.21 3.17 -7.49
CA VAL A 160 -3.90 2.05 -8.15
C VAL A 160 -5.09 2.57 -8.95
N ASP A 161 -5.22 2.04 -10.17
CA ASP A 161 -6.24 2.45 -11.13
C ASP A 161 -6.92 1.21 -11.73
N LEU A 162 -8.18 1.35 -12.15
CA LEU A 162 -8.99 0.25 -12.70
C LEU A 162 -8.78 0.15 -14.22
N THR A 163 -8.68 -1.05 -14.81
CA THR A 163 -8.66 -1.11 -16.30
C THR A 163 -10.01 -0.69 -16.87
N ASN A 164 -10.05 -0.33 -18.16
CA ASN A 164 -11.25 -0.14 -18.98
C ASN A 164 -12.55 -0.26 -18.17
N THR A 165 -12.93 0.83 -17.51
CA THR A 165 -14.25 0.93 -16.93
C THR A 165 -15.22 0.73 -18.09
N ASP A 166 -16.33 0.00 -17.89
CA ASP A 166 -17.40 -0.10 -18.92
C ASP A 166 -17.91 1.29 -19.34
N ILE A 167 -17.53 2.31 -18.58
CA ILE A 167 -17.54 3.71 -18.93
C ILE A 167 -16.39 4.00 -19.89
N LYS A 168 -16.71 3.96 -21.19
CA LYS A 168 -15.88 4.41 -22.33
C LYS A 168 -15.48 5.91 -22.28
N TYR A 169 -15.57 6.54 -21.11
CA TYR A 169 -15.50 7.97 -20.92
C TYR A 169 -14.46 8.31 -19.86
N LYS A 170 -13.57 9.23 -20.23
CA LYS A 170 -12.37 9.64 -19.48
C LYS A 170 -12.69 9.96 -18.02
N GLU A 171 -11.75 9.73 -17.10
CA GLU A 171 -11.84 9.95 -15.64
C GLU A 171 -12.60 11.23 -15.22
N THR A 172 -12.52 12.30 -16.02
CA THR A 172 -13.31 13.53 -15.84
C THR A 172 -14.83 13.32 -15.87
N GLU A 173 -15.35 12.45 -16.72
CA GLU A 173 -16.80 12.20 -16.83
C GLU A 173 -17.36 11.36 -15.68
N ILE A 174 -16.59 10.41 -15.14
CA ILE A 174 -17.03 9.61 -13.97
C ILE A 174 -17.16 10.52 -12.76
N PHE A 175 -16.17 11.39 -12.57
CA PHE A 175 -16.21 12.39 -11.51
C PHE A 175 -17.38 13.36 -11.69
N ASN A 176 -17.67 13.78 -12.93
CA ASN A 176 -18.85 14.59 -13.23
C ASN A 176 -20.15 13.86 -12.86
N ARG A 177 -20.30 12.58 -13.24
CA ARG A 177 -21.48 11.78 -12.90
C ARG A 177 -21.65 11.58 -11.39
N TYR A 178 -20.56 11.28 -10.68
CA TYR A 178 -20.61 11.14 -9.22
C TYR A 178 -21.17 12.41 -8.56
N VAL A 179 -20.72 13.57 -9.03
CA VAL A 179 -21.18 14.88 -8.56
C VAL A 179 -22.66 15.10 -8.90
N ASP A 180 -23.08 14.73 -10.11
CA ASP A 180 -24.48 14.86 -10.55
C ASP A 180 -25.44 13.94 -9.77
N GLU A 181 -24.97 12.78 -9.29
CA GLU A 181 -25.76 11.77 -8.57
C GLU A 181 -25.85 12.01 -7.05
N GLN A 182 -25.09 12.94 -6.46
CA GLN A 182 -25.18 13.21 -5.02
C GLN A 182 -26.48 13.98 -4.67
N PRO A 183 -27.23 13.55 -3.62
CA PRO A 183 -28.31 14.36 -3.08
C PRO A 183 -27.71 15.59 -2.38
N PHE A 184 -27.70 16.74 -3.06
CA PHE A 184 -27.32 18.01 -2.46
C PHE A 184 -28.33 18.39 -1.36
N ALA A 185 -27.81 18.68 -0.16
CA ALA A 185 -28.59 19.29 0.92
C ALA A 185 -29.10 20.70 0.49
N ASP A 186 -30.28 21.06 0.98
CA ASP A 186 -31.24 22.01 0.39
C ASP A 186 -30.86 23.51 0.30
N GLU A 187 -31.78 24.22 -0.38
CA GLU A 187 -31.99 25.68 -0.62
C GLU A 187 -31.35 26.33 -1.86
N HIS A 188 -30.40 25.70 -2.55
CA HIS A 188 -29.87 26.21 -3.84
C HIS A 188 -30.10 25.28 -5.04
N LYS A 189 -31.00 24.29 -4.88
CA LYS A 189 -31.37 23.27 -5.89
C LYS A 189 -31.80 23.85 -7.24
N GLY A 190 -32.54 24.96 -7.25
CA GLY A 190 -33.11 25.53 -8.49
C GLY A 190 -32.06 26.25 -9.34
N SER A 191 -31.45 27.31 -8.81
CA SER A 191 -30.69 28.24 -9.64
C SER A 191 -29.37 27.67 -10.18
N ARG A 192 -28.74 26.72 -9.47
CA ARG A 192 -27.42 26.17 -9.86
C ARG A 192 -27.53 25.05 -10.89
N LEU A 193 -28.46 24.11 -10.72
CA LEU A 193 -28.78 23.10 -11.73
C LEU A 193 -29.36 23.75 -12.99
N GLU A 194 -30.16 24.81 -12.88
CA GLU A 194 -30.62 25.61 -14.02
C GLU A 194 -29.46 26.33 -14.72
N LYS A 195 -28.43 26.78 -13.99
CA LYS A 195 -27.22 27.38 -14.58
C LYS A 195 -26.39 26.35 -15.35
N ILE A 196 -26.28 25.12 -14.84
CA ILE A 196 -25.60 24.01 -15.55
C ILE A 196 -26.45 23.57 -16.76
N ARG A 197 -27.76 23.36 -16.56
CA ARG A 197 -28.72 22.98 -17.62
C ARG A 197 -28.89 24.04 -18.73
N SER A 198 -28.66 25.32 -18.43
CA SER A 198 -28.71 26.39 -19.44
C SER A 198 -27.40 26.57 -20.19
N LEU A 199 -26.27 26.11 -19.64
CA LEU A 199 -24.96 26.15 -20.29
C LEU A 199 -24.68 24.92 -21.16
N ILE A 200 -25.40 23.82 -20.94
CA ILE A 200 -25.39 22.62 -21.78
C ILE A 200 -26.59 22.74 -22.71
N GLU A 201 -26.38 22.94 -24.01
CA GLU A 201 -27.48 23.07 -24.97
C GLU A 201 -28.45 21.88 -24.85
N LYS A 202 -29.75 22.21 -24.65
CA LYS A 202 -30.86 21.28 -24.37
C LYS A 202 -30.96 20.02 -25.24
N PRO A 203 -30.54 19.96 -26.53
CA PRO A 203 -30.72 18.73 -27.31
C PRO A 203 -29.83 17.57 -26.85
N CYS A 204 -28.68 17.85 -26.22
CA CYS A 204 -27.70 16.82 -25.90
C CYS A 204 -27.97 16.16 -24.53
N PHE A 205 -28.50 16.92 -23.56
CA PHE A 205 -28.70 16.44 -22.18
C PHE A 205 -29.90 15.49 -22.06
N ASP A 206 -31.04 15.83 -22.67
CA ASP A 206 -32.25 15.01 -22.62
C ASP A 206 -32.09 13.73 -23.46
N GLN A 207 -31.31 13.77 -24.55
CA GLN A 207 -30.97 12.57 -25.33
C GLN A 207 -29.96 11.66 -24.62
N LEU A 208 -29.04 12.23 -23.81
CA LEU A 208 -28.17 11.45 -22.94
C LEU A 208 -29.03 10.75 -21.88
N ASN A 209 -29.78 11.49 -21.06
CA ASN A 209 -30.57 10.92 -19.96
C ASN A 209 -31.61 9.90 -20.44
N HIS A 210 -32.34 10.18 -21.53
CA HIS A 210 -33.39 9.26 -22.00
C HIS A 210 -32.84 7.94 -22.59
N ARG A 211 -31.60 7.94 -23.13
CA ARG A 211 -30.90 6.69 -23.54
C ARG A 211 -30.21 5.99 -22.36
N LEU A 212 -29.87 6.74 -21.31
CA LEU A 212 -29.18 6.25 -20.11
C LEU A 212 -30.18 5.63 -19.12
N ASP A 213 -31.35 6.23 -18.88
CA ASP A 213 -32.35 5.77 -17.91
C ASP A 213 -32.98 4.41 -18.27
N LYS A 214 -33.08 4.08 -19.57
CA LYS A 214 -33.58 2.77 -20.03
C LYS A 214 -32.53 1.65 -20.02
N LYS A 215 -31.24 1.96 -19.78
CA LYS A 215 -30.14 0.97 -19.74
C LYS A 215 -29.38 0.91 -18.40
N ILE A 216 -29.50 1.92 -17.53
CA ILE A 216 -28.66 2.05 -16.32
C ILE A 216 -29.29 1.45 -15.06
N VAL A 217 -30.58 1.13 -15.06
CA VAL A 217 -31.20 0.33 -13.99
C VAL A 217 -30.94 -1.18 -14.18
N ASP A 218 -29.83 -1.52 -14.84
CA ASP A 218 -29.17 -2.79 -14.57
C ASP A 218 -28.30 -2.52 -13.33
N ILE A 219 -28.71 -3.05 -12.18
CA ILE A 219 -28.03 -2.92 -10.89
C ILE A 219 -26.54 -3.25 -11.09
N ARG A 220 -25.70 -2.22 -11.29
CA ARG A 220 -24.28 -2.42 -11.57
C ARG A 220 -23.68 -3.15 -10.38
N LYS A 221 -23.34 -4.43 -10.59
CA LYS A 221 -22.65 -5.22 -9.59
C LYS A 221 -21.33 -4.52 -9.27
N PRO A 222 -20.97 -4.37 -7.98
CA PRO A 222 -19.71 -3.77 -7.59
C PRO A 222 -18.55 -4.45 -8.30
N ARG A 223 -17.61 -3.68 -8.84
CA ARG A 223 -16.52 -4.26 -9.63
C ARG A 223 -15.71 -5.29 -8.83
N PHE A 224 -15.52 -5.06 -7.54
CA PHE A 224 -14.80 -5.95 -6.65
C PHE A 224 -15.60 -7.16 -6.18
N ASP A 225 -16.91 -7.22 -6.42
CA ASP A 225 -17.69 -8.47 -6.22
C ASP A 225 -17.27 -9.55 -7.23
N LYS A 226 -16.58 -9.17 -8.32
CA LYS A 226 -15.97 -10.10 -9.27
C LYS A 226 -14.74 -10.79 -8.69
N LEU A 227 -14.07 -10.23 -7.69
CA LEU A 227 -12.88 -10.84 -7.10
C LEU A 227 -13.27 -12.06 -6.26
N ASP A 228 -12.61 -13.19 -6.49
CA ASP A 228 -12.62 -14.30 -5.54
C ASP A 228 -11.76 -13.92 -4.34
N PRO A 229 -12.27 -14.19 -3.13
CA PRO A 229 -11.44 -14.10 -1.95
C PRO A 229 -10.28 -15.09 -2.08
N PRO A 230 -9.09 -14.75 -1.56
CA PRO A 230 -7.99 -15.69 -1.52
C PRO A 230 -8.43 -16.94 -0.74
N SER A 231 -7.96 -18.11 -1.16
CA SER A 231 -8.20 -19.36 -0.43
C SER A 231 -7.44 -19.42 0.90
N GLU A 232 -6.47 -18.53 1.07
CA GLU A 232 -5.72 -18.34 2.31
C GLU A 232 -6.16 -17.08 3.06
N ASP A 233 -5.61 -16.93 4.26
CA ASP A 233 -5.90 -15.83 5.17
C ASP A 233 -5.27 -14.48 4.73
N ILE A 234 -4.65 -14.43 3.55
CA ILE A 234 -4.14 -13.23 2.89
C ILE A 234 -4.15 -13.42 1.38
N GLY A 235 -4.48 -12.35 0.66
CA GLY A 235 -4.46 -12.27 -0.79
C GLY A 235 -3.64 -11.08 -1.27
N ILE A 236 -2.88 -11.26 -2.35
CA ILE A 236 -1.97 -10.26 -2.89
C ILE A 236 -2.21 -10.09 -4.41
N GLY A 237 -2.19 -8.85 -4.88
CA GLY A 237 -2.24 -8.51 -6.31
C GLY A 237 -0.87 -8.57 -7.00
N ASP A 238 -0.87 -8.88 -8.30
CA ASP A 238 0.35 -8.84 -9.14
C ASP A 238 0.60 -7.40 -9.66
N ILE A 239 1.88 -6.99 -9.73
CA ILE A 239 2.31 -5.68 -10.28
C ILE A 239 1.80 -5.41 -11.69
N ASN A 240 1.61 -6.45 -12.50
CA ASN A 240 1.26 -6.27 -13.89
C ASN A 240 -0.22 -5.90 -14.07
N GLY A 241 -1.02 -5.97 -12.99
CA GLY A 241 -2.46 -6.20 -13.10
C GLY A 241 -2.79 -7.49 -13.85
N ARG A 242 -1.76 -8.28 -14.23
CA ARG A 242 -1.82 -9.46 -15.08
C ARG A 242 -1.20 -10.63 -14.33
N ASN A 243 -2.07 -11.37 -13.67
CA ASN A 243 -2.05 -12.82 -13.66
C ASN A 243 -3.47 -13.34 -13.42
N TRP A 244 -4.33 -12.89 -14.34
CA TRP A 244 -5.62 -13.45 -14.74
C TRP A 244 -5.39 -14.37 -15.95
N THR A 245 -4.40 -15.26 -15.89
CA THR A 245 -3.92 -16.12 -17.00
C THR A 245 -3.30 -15.45 -18.24
N GLU A 246 -2.64 -16.31 -19.03
CA GLU A 246 -1.77 -16.08 -20.19
C GLU A 246 -2.49 -15.42 -21.39
N ILE A 247 -1.79 -14.53 -22.08
CA ILE A 247 -2.29 -13.83 -23.27
C ILE A 247 -2.32 -14.79 -24.46
N GLN A 248 -3.51 -15.08 -25.00
CA GLN A 248 -3.65 -15.70 -26.31
C GLN A 248 -3.12 -14.72 -27.38
N PRO A 249 -2.41 -15.19 -28.43
CA PRO A 249 -1.83 -14.30 -29.46
C PRO A 249 -2.80 -13.31 -30.11
N ALA A 250 -4.10 -13.63 -30.13
CA ALA A 250 -5.16 -12.78 -30.67
C ALA A 250 -5.39 -11.48 -29.86
N ASP A 251 -5.09 -11.47 -28.56
CA ASP A 251 -5.32 -10.33 -27.67
C ASP A 251 -4.21 -9.26 -27.74
N ARG A 252 -3.19 -9.47 -28.59
CA ARG A 252 -2.15 -8.47 -28.88
C ARG A 252 -2.72 -7.23 -29.58
N LYS A 253 -3.84 -7.34 -30.31
CA LYS A 253 -4.44 -6.23 -31.07
C LYS A 253 -5.02 -5.11 -30.21
N TRP A 254 -5.47 -5.41 -28.99
CA TRP A 254 -6.07 -4.41 -28.08
C TRP A 254 -5.05 -3.75 -27.15
N ASN A 255 -3.81 -4.25 -27.13
CA ASN A 255 -2.69 -3.74 -26.32
C ASN A 255 -1.80 -2.73 -27.07
N HIS A 256 -2.31 -2.08 -28.13
CA HIS A 256 -1.69 -0.89 -28.71
C HIS A 256 -1.86 0.35 -27.81
N VAL A 257 -1.63 0.22 -26.50
CA VAL A 257 -1.23 1.35 -25.67
C VAL A 257 0.20 1.70 -26.09
N ASN A 258 0.27 2.48 -27.15
CA ASN A 258 1.35 3.35 -27.58
C ASN A 258 2.75 3.00 -27.01
N LEU A 259 3.34 1.92 -27.49
CA LEU A 259 4.75 1.58 -27.27
C LEU A 259 5.69 2.72 -27.68
N GLU A 260 5.25 3.65 -28.55
CA GLU A 260 6.03 4.83 -28.92
C GLU A 260 6.17 5.84 -27.76
N LYS A 261 5.26 5.85 -26.77
CA LYS A 261 5.43 6.66 -25.56
C LYS A 261 6.35 6.02 -24.52
N LEU A 262 6.66 4.73 -24.65
CA LEU A 262 7.66 4.03 -23.83
C LEU A 262 9.09 4.20 -24.37
N ASN A 263 9.27 4.87 -25.52
CA ASN A 263 10.59 5.18 -26.08
C ASN A 263 11.28 6.40 -25.47
N GLN A 264 10.75 7.00 -24.40
CA GLN A 264 11.54 7.94 -23.61
C GLN A 264 12.54 7.16 -22.76
N ARG A 265 13.79 7.09 -23.26
CA ARG A 265 15.03 6.59 -22.62
C ARG A 265 15.40 7.28 -21.29
N LYS A 266 14.43 7.73 -20.50
CA LYS A 266 14.64 8.26 -19.15
C LYS A 266 13.87 7.38 -18.16
N HIS A 267 14.63 6.68 -17.32
CA HIS A 267 14.21 6.02 -16.07
C HIS A 267 13.94 4.51 -16.06
N VAL A 268 14.34 3.73 -17.07
CA VAL A 268 14.54 2.29 -16.84
C VAL A 268 15.84 2.12 -16.03
N ILE A 269 15.70 1.99 -14.72
CA ILE A 269 16.82 1.64 -13.84
C ILE A 269 17.20 0.20 -14.19
N GLU A 270 18.24 0.02 -15.01
CA GLU A 270 18.90 -1.27 -15.17
C GLU A 270 19.56 -1.63 -13.83
N CYS A 271 18.82 -2.32 -12.97
CA CYS A 271 19.35 -2.92 -11.77
C CYS A 271 19.58 -4.41 -12.03
N ARG A 272 20.74 -4.76 -12.59
CA ARG A 272 21.12 -6.15 -12.89
C ARG A 272 21.40 -7.03 -11.66
N LYS A 273 21.12 -6.58 -10.42
CA LYS A 273 21.49 -7.31 -9.20
C LYS A 273 20.43 -7.40 -8.09
N SER A 274 19.31 -6.69 -8.19
CA SER A 274 18.23 -6.88 -7.23
C SER A 274 17.28 -7.94 -7.76
N ALA A 275 17.42 -9.19 -7.29
CA ALA A 275 16.38 -10.21 -7.47
C ALA A 275 15.00 -9.71 -6.99
N ILE A 276 14.98 -8.71 -6.10
CA ILE A 276 13.79 -8.04 -5.56
C ILE A 276 13.10 -7.13 -6.61
N LEU A 277 13.80 -6.62 -7.63
CA LEU A 277 13.20 -5.81 -8.71
C LEU A 277 12.65 -6.65 -9.87
N HIS A 278 12.96 -7.94 -9.93
CA HIS A 278 12.29 -8.90 -10.83
C HIS A 278 10.96 -9.40 -10.25
N ASN A 279 10.62 -8.99 -9.03
CA ASN A 279 9.49 -9.52 -8.31
C ASN A 279 8.19 -9.03 -8.98
N ARG A 280 7.39 -9.97 -9.48
CA ARG A 280 6.03 -9.70 -9.98
C ARG A 280 5.04 -9.37 -8.84
N LEU A 281 5.53 -9.39 -7.60
CA LEU A 281 4.77 -9.11 -6.40
C LEU A 281 4.63 -7.60 -6.16
N GLY A 282 3.39 -7.11 -6.18
CA GLY A 282 3.06 -5.75 -5.78
C GLY A 282 2.31 -5.78 -4.46
N ASN A 283 2.80 -5.05 -3.45
CA ASN A 283 2.02 -4.86 -2.22
C ASN A 283 0.94 -3.78 -2.34
N ALA A 284 0.79 -3.19 -3.54
CA ALA A 284 -0.18 -2.16 -3.82
C ALA A 284 -1.64 -2.62 -3.68
N ILE A 285 -1.89 -3.93 -3.70
CA ILE A 285 -3.21 -4.53 -3.54
C ILE A 285 -3.08 -5.72 -2.59
N ILE A 286 -3.69 -5.63 -1.41
CA ILE A 286 -3.70 -6.70 -0.41
C ILE A 286 -5.10 -6.84 0.14
N SER A 287 -5.51 -8.07 0.41
CA SER A 287 -6.81 -8.37 0.99
C SER A 287 -6.64 -9.39 2.10
N ALA A 288 -7.33 -9.21 3.20
CA ALA A 288 -7.31 -10.16 4.31
C ALA A 288 -8.60 -10.03 5.12
N PRO A 289 -9.12 -11.11 5.72
CA PRO A 289 -10.19 -10.99 6.70
C PRO A 289 -9.69 -10.25 7.97
N PRO A 290 -10.60 -9.69 8.78
CA PRO A 290 -10.23 -9.09 10.05
C PRO A 290 -9.56 -10.15 10.95
N LYS A 291 -8.56 -9.72 11.70
CA LYS A 291 -7.74 -10.55 12.58
C LYS A 291 -7.03 -11.71 11.86
N SER A 292 -6.72 -11.54 10.58
CA SER A 292 -5.92 -12.50 9.80
C SER A 292 -4.63 -12.87 10.54
N ARG A 293 -4.42 -14.17 10.72
CA ARG A 293 -3.19 -14.76 11.26
C ARG A 293 -2.01 -14.47 10.35
N ALA A 294 -2.19 -14.57 9.03
CA ALA A 294 -1.11 -14.29 8.08
C ALA A 294 -0.65 -12.82 8.18
N VAL A 295 -1.58 -11.88 8.28
CA VAL A 295 -1.27 -10.45 8.50
C VAL A 295 -0.57 -10.24 9.85
N LEU A 296 -1.05 -10.89 10.91
CA LEU A 296 -0.40 -10.79 12.22
C LEU A 296 1.02 -11.35 12.22
N THR A 297 1.26 -12.48 11.54
CA THR A 297 2.59 -13.06 11.32
C THR A 297 3.51 -12.09 10.62
N LEU A 298 3.07 -11.49 9.52
CA LEU A 298 3.86 -10.46 8.84
C LEU A 298 4.20 -9.28 9.76
N LEU A 299 3.26 -8.79 10.57
CA LEU A 299 3.51 -7.69 11.51
C LEU A 299 4.57 -8.06 12.55
N ILE A 300 4.41 -9.19 13.23
CA ILE A 300 5.30 -9.63 14.30
C ILE A 300 6.70 -9.98 13.77
N ASP A 301 6.78 -10.60 12.61
CA ASP A 301 8.06 -10.94 11.98
C ASP A 301 8.73 -9.68 11.43
N MET A 302 7.97 -8.69 10.95
CA MET A 302 8.50 -7.38 10.56
C MET A 302 9.13 -6.66 11.75
N ALA A 303 8.45 -6.64 12.89
CA ALA A 303 8.97 -6.07 14.14
C ALA A 303 10.31 -6.70 14.52
N SER A 304 10.33 -8.04 14.46
CA SER A 304 11.49 -8.86 14.79
C SER A 304 12.65 -8.58 13.84
N SER A 305 12.40 -8.60 12.54
CA SER A 305 13.40 -8.37 11.49
C SER A 305 14.01 -6.97 11.57
N ILE A 306 13.19 -5.94 11.82
CA ILE A 306 13.69 -4.57 12.04
C ILE A 306 14.56 -4.50 13.30
N LYS A 307 14.10 -5.07 14.42
CA LYS A 307 14.85 -5.07 15.68
C LYS A 307 16.19 -5.80 15.54
N LYS A 308 16.19 -6.98 14.92
CA LYS A 308 17.40 -7.76 14.61
C LYS A 308 18.36 -6.98 13.73
N HIS A 309 17.87 -6.32 12.69
CA HIS A 309 18.67 -5.48 11.81
C HIS A 309 19.34 -4.33 12.57
N HIS A 310 18.60 -3.60 13.41
CA HIS A 310 19.16 -2.53 14.24
C HIS A 310 20.21 -3.04 15.24
N LEU A 311 19.96 -4.14 15.94
CA LEU A 311 20.95 -4.75 16.84
C LEU A 311 22.22 -5.14 16.08
N GLN A 312 22.10 -5.72 14.89
CA GLN A 312 23.25 -6.09 14.07
C GLN A 312 24.11 -4.87 13.69
N LEU A 313 23.48 -3.74 13.36
CA LEU A 313 24.20 -2.50 13.07
C LEU A 313 24.99 -2.01 14.28
N GLN A 314 24.36 -2.00 15.46
CA GLN A 314 25.01 -1.60 16.70
C GLN A 314 26.18 -2.51 17.08
N ILE A 315 26.01 -3.83 16.93
CA ILE A 315 27.09 -4.81 17.11
C ILE A 315 28.26 -4.48 16.18
N ASN A 316 27.98 -4.18 14.91
CA ASN A 316 29.00 -3.87 13.91
C ASN A 316 29.74 -2.54 14.18
N GLN A 317 29.13 -1.63 14.93
CA GLN A 317 29.71 -0.35 15.35
C GLN A 317 30.44 -0.44 16.69
N SER A 318 30.26 -1.53 17.45
CA SER A 318 30.87 -1.71 18.76
C SER A 318 32.38 -1.96 18.70
N SER A 319 33.07 -1.69 19.82
CA SER A 319 34.48 -2.03 20.04
C SER A 319 34.75 -3.54 19.97
N LYS A 320 33.72 -4.36 20.20
CA LYS A 320 33.78 -5.83 20.24
C LYS A 320 33.29 -6.52 18.97
N LYS A 321 33.04 -5.76 17.88
CA LYS A 321 32.48 -6.29 16.62
C LYS A 321 33.20 -7.52 16.07
N HIS A 322 34.53 -7.60 16.18
CA HIS A 322 35.29 -8.72 15.63
C HIS A 322 35.01 -10.01 16.41
N GLU A 323 35.12 -9.95 17.74
CA GLU A 323 34.83 -11.07 18.65
C GLU A 323 33.40 -11.59 18.45
N ILE A 324 32.42 -10.68 18.43
CA ILE A 324 31.02 -11.06 18.25
C ILE A 324 30.79 -11.65 16.85
N ASN A 325 31.34 -11.03 15.79
CA ASN A 325 31.09 -11.48 14.41
C ASN A 325 31.80 -12.79 14.04
N PHE A 326 32.73 -13.31 14.86
CA PHE A 326 33.25 -14.68 14.70
C PHE A 326 32.19 -15.75 14.99
N ILE A 327 31.16 -15.43 15.77
CA ILE A 327 30.03 -16.32 16.03
C ILE A 327 29.20 -16.45 14.76
N THR A 328 28.84 -17.67 14.35
CA THR A 328 28.10 -17.91 13.10
C THR A 328 26.61 -17.64 13.24
N SER A 329 26.00 -18.07 14.35
CA SER A 329 24.57 -17.88 14.63
C SER A 329 24.26 -16.44 15.03
N PHE A 330 23.26 -15.83 14.38
CA PHE A 330 22.83 -14.47 14.71
C PHE A 330 22.27 -14.35 16.14
N ASN A 331 21.48 -15.33 16.58
CA ASN A 331 20.91 -15.30 17.93
C ASN A 331 22.02 -15.35 19.00
N GLU A 332 23.06 -16.16 18.76
CA GLU A 332 24.23 -16.22 19.66
C GLU A 332 25.05 -14.92 19.62
N ARG A 333 25.14 -14.23 18.47
CA ARG A 333 25.75 -12.89 18.40
C ARG A 333 25.01 -11.89 19.29
N VAL A 334 23.68 -11.86 19.19
CA VAL A 334 22.86 -10.96 19.99
C VAL A 334 23.01 -11.28 21.47
N LYS A 335 22.98 -12.57 21.85
CA LYS A 335 23.22 -13.00 23.22
C LYS A 335 24.59 -12.52 23.73
N GLN A 336 25.67 -12.77 22.98
CA GLN A 336 27.01 -12.32 23.37
C GLN A 336 27.11 -10.80 23.48
N ALA A 337 26.45 -10.06 22.59
CA ALA A 337 26.42 -8.61 22.63
C ALA A 337 25.69 -8.09 23.87
N LEU A 338 24.58 -8.72 24.27
CA LEU A 338 23.86 -8.38 25.50
C LEU A 338 24.71 -8.66 26.74
N GLU A 339 25.42 -9.78 26.79
CA GLU A 339 26.36 -10.09 27.89
C GLU A 339 27.48 -9.04 27.99
N TYR A 340 28.08 -8.64 26.85
CA TYR A 340 29.07 -7.56 26.83
C TYR A 340 28.49 -6.21 27.21
N HIS A 341 27.21 -5.96 26.91
CA HIS A 341 26.52 -4.74 27.32
C HIS A 341 26.31 -4.69 28.83
N GLU A 342 25.84 -5.78 29.43
CA GLU A 342 25.65 -5.91 30.87
C GLU A 342 26.97 -5.77 31.65
N GLN A 343 28.08 -6.25 31.06
CA GLN A 343 29.43 -6.09 31.60
C GLN A 343 30.02 -4.68 31.38
N GLY A 344 29.31 -3.77 30.71
CA GLY A 344 29.78 -2.43 30.40
C GLY A 344 30.90 -2.38 29.35
N MET A 345 31.15 -3.47 28.62
CA MET A 345 32.19 -3.55 27.59
C MET A 345 31.78 -2.89 26.27
N ILE A 346 30.48 -2.89 25.96
CA ILE A 346 29.89 -2.18 24.84
C ILE A 346 28.63 -1.43 25.26
N ASN A 347 28.30 -0.35 24.55
CA ASN A 347 27.03 0.35 24.73
C ASN A 347 26.13 0.07 23.52
N ILE A 348 25.00 -0.60 23.75
CA ILE A 348 23.98 -0.84 22.74
C ILE A 348 22.61 -0.39 23.27
N ASP A 349 21.84 0.25 22.43
CA ASP A 349 20.43 0.56 22.64
C ASP A 349 19.59 -0.69 22.36
N ILE A 350 19.30 -1.45 23.42
CA ILE A 350 18.49 -2.67 23.39
C ILE A 350 17.04 -2.41 22.93
N ASN A 351 16.56 -1.18 23.09
CA ASN A 351 15.23 -0.78 22.63
C ASN A 351 15.20 -0.49 21.13
N CYS A 352 16.38 -0.44 20.49
CA CYS A 352 16.52 -0.18 19.05
C CYS A 352 15.78 1.09 18.62
N SER A 353 15.96 2.14 19.41
CA SER A 353 15.39 3.48 19.25
C SER A 353 16.04 4.25 18.10
N LEU A 354 17.25 3.84 17.70
CA LEU A 354 17.98 4.43 16.59
C LEU A 354 17.67 3.69 15.27
N PRO A 355 17.04 4.36 14.28
CA PRO A 355 16.81 3.75 12.98
C PRO A 355 18.10 3.65 12.17
N ASP A 356 18.18 2.63 11.30
CA ASP A 356 19.25 2.50 10.34
C ASP A 356 19.42 3.80 9.51
N PRO A 357 20.60 4.46 9.54
CA PRO A 357 20.85 5.65 8.74
C PRO A 357 20.69 5.39 7.22
N VAL A 358 20.83 4.15 6.75
CA VAL A 358 20.63 3.78 5.34
C VAL A 358 19.20 4.06 4.90
N TRP A 359 18.19 3.84 5.74
CA TRP A 359 16.79 4.13 5.39
C TRP A 359 16.54 5.60 5.08
N ARG A 360 17.22 6.51 5.78
CA ARG A 360 17.09 7.96 5.57
C ARG A 360 18.06 8.50 4.52
N THR A 361 19.32 8.10 4.62
CA THR A 361 20.42 8.73 3.88
C THR A 361 20.77 7.94 2.63
N GLY A 362 20.57 6.63 2.64
CA GLY A 362 21.09 5.70 1.64
C GLY A 362 22.60 5.52 1.66
N LEU A 363 23.30 6.05 2.67
CA LEU A 363 24.75 5.96 2.77
C LEU A 363 25.15 4.53 3.12
N ASN A 364 26.03 3.96 2.32
CA ASN A 364 26.72 2.73 2.64
C ASN A 364 28.13 3.07 3.13
N GLU A 365 28.35 2.95 4.44
CA GLU A 365 29.64 3.24 5.08
C GLU A 365 30.76 2.29 4.64
N SER A 366 30.42 1.07 4.22
CA SER A 366 31.40 0.10 3.74
C SER A 366 31.86 0.38 2.30
N GLN A 367 31.16 1.26 1.58
CA GLN A 367 31.48 1.64 0.19
C GLN A 367 31.31 3.16 -0.01
N PRO A 368 32.07 4.02 0.69
CA PRO A 368 31.86 5.46 0.70
C PRO A 368 32.00 6.08 -0.71
N LEU A 369 32.94 5.58 -1.52
CA LEU A 369 33.15 6.02 -2.91
C LEU A 369 31.96 5.73 -3.83
N ARG A 370 31.03 4.84 -3.43
CA ARG A 370 29.83 4.51 -4.21
C ARG A 370 28.60 5.28 -3.76
N ASN A 371 28.68 6.15 -2.75
CA ASN A 371 27.54 6.92 -2.23
C ASN A 371 27.09 8.09 -3.14
N THR A 372 27.03 7.85 -4.45
CA THR A 372 26.40 8.80 -5.40
C THR A 372 24.90 8.91 -5.11
N GLU A 373 24.27 10.01 -5.53
CA GLU A 373 22.82 10.24 -5.31
C GLU A 373 21.95 9.08 -5.82
N ARG A 374 22.33 8.49 -6.96
CA ARG A 374 21.66 7.32 -7.53
C ARG A 374 21.79 6.10 -6.63
N HIS A 375 22.99 5.77 -6.15
CA HIS A 375 23.20 4.62 -5.26
C HIS A 375 22.53 4.82 -3.91
N ARG A 376 22.58 6.04 -3.35
CA ARG A 376 21.88 6.36 -2.10
C ARG A 376 20.38 6.13 -2.23
N SER A 377 19.78 6.57 -3.33
CA SER A 377 18.36 6.33 -3.60
C SER A 377 18.04 4.84 -3.74
N TYR A 378 18.92 4.09 -4.39
CA TYR A 378 18.80 2.63 -4.51
C TYR A 378 18.92 1.92 -3.16
N ASN A 379 19.86 2.32 -2.30
CA ASN A 379 20.06 1.74 -0.98
C ASN A 379 18.84 1.96 -0.08
N ARG A 380 18.27 3.18 -0.06
CA ARG A 380 17.02 3.45 0.65
C ARG A 380 15.90 2.55 0.19
N LEU A 381 15.70 2.48 -1.13
CA LEU A 381 14.68 1.65 -1.73
C LEU A 381 14.85 0.18 -1.34
N ASN A 382 16.05 -0.38 -1.48
CA ASN A 382 16.29 -1.78 -1.13
C ASN A 382 16.00 -2.04 0.34
N ALA A 383 16.47 -1.17 1.23
CA ALA A 383 16.27 -1.34 2.66
C ALA A 383 14.80 -1.25 3.05
N THR A 384 13.99 -0.41 2.37
CA THR A 384 12.53 -0.40 2.54
C THR A 384 11.90 -1.68 1.99
N LEU A 385 12.23 -2.08 0.76
CA LEU A 385 11.69 -3.29 0.14
C LEU A 385 11.99 -4.56 0.95
N SER A 386 13.20 -4.66 1.53
CA SER A 386 13.66 -5.86 2.23
C SER A 386 13.13 -5.99 3.66
N LEU A 387 12.77 -4.88 4.31
CA LEU A 387 12.39 -4.88 5.73
C LEU A 387 10.90 -4.67 5.95
N THR A 388 10.21 -3.94 5.07
CA THR A 388 8.76 -3.69 5.23
C THR A 388 7.93 -3.92 3.97
N GLY A 389 8.56 -3.84 2.79
CA GLY A 389 7.86 -3.88 1.51
C GLY A 389 7.67 -5.28 0.90
N PRO A 390 7.47 -5.36 -0.43
CA PRO A 390 7.26 -6.63 -1.14
C PRO A 390 8.39 -7.65 -1.00
N GLY A 391 9.64 -7.20 -0.81
CA GLY A 391 10.76 -8.11 -0.56
C GLY A 391 10.54 -8.88 0.73
N PHE A 392 10.22 -8.16 1.81
CA PHE A 392 9.88 -8.76 3.09
C PHE A 392 8.71 -9.76 2.98
N TYR A 393 7.63 -9.41 2.28
CA TYR A 393 6.48 -10.32 2.11
C TYR A 393 6.85 -11.57 1.33
N ALA A 394 7.66 -11.43 0.29
CA ALA A 394 8.13 -12.57 -0.50
C ALA A 394 8.98 -13.54 0.34
N ASP A 395 9.68 -13.01 1.34
CA ASP A 395 10.55 -13.79 2.21
C ASP A 395 9.71 -14.57 3.22
N GLU A 396 8.86 -13.85 3.96
CA GLU A 396 8.05 -14.44 5.03
C GLU A 396 6.94 -15.36 4.51
N LEU A 397 6.41 -15.10 3.31
CA LEU A 397 5.39 -15.93 2.68
C LEU A 397 5.99 -17.02 1.76
N GLY A 398 7.32 -17.06 1.61
CA GLY A 398 8.03 -18.14 0.93
C GLY A 398 8.02 -18.10 -0.62
N PHE A 399 7.95 -16.93 -1.25
CA PHE A 399 7.86 -16.77 -2.71
C PHE A 399 9.23 -16.69 -3.43
N ARG A 400 10.34 -16.58 -2.69
CA ARG A 400 11.68 -16.30 -3.26
C ARG A 400 12.14 -17.26 -4.36
N ALA A 401 11.71 -18.52 -4.34
CA ALA A 401 12.19 -19.52 -5.30
C ALA A 401 11.53 -19.42 -6.69
N SER A 402 10.28 -18.96 -6.77
CA SER A 402 9.51 -18.96 -8.03
C SER A 402 9.38 -17.57 -8.67
N GLY A 403 9.52 -16.50 -7.89
CA GLY A 403 9.22 -15.13 -8.35
C GLY A 403 7.74 -14.92 -8.73
N THR A 404 6.87 -15.87 -8.37
CA THR A 404 5.44 -15.87 -8.66
C THR A 404 4.64 -16.02 -7.37
N ILE A 405 3.53 -15.28 -7.27
CA ILE A 405 2.55 -15.42 -6.18
C ILE A 405 1.90 -16.81 -6.31
N PRO A 406 1.85 -17.64 -5.25
CA PRO A 406 1.12 -18.90 -5.26
C PRO A 406 -0.36 -18.66 -5.58
N GLU A 407 -0.97 -19.50 -6.42
CA GLU A 407 -2.39 -19.35 -6.84
C GLU A 407 -3.34 -19.16 -5.66
N ARG A 408 -3.10 -19.90 -4.56
CA ARG A 408 -3.90 -19.85 -3.33
C ARG A 408 -3.95 -18.48 -2.64
N MET A 409 -2.95 -17.63 -2.87
CA MET A 409 -2.81 -16.27 -2.34
C MET A 409 -3.06 -15.19 -3.39
N LYS A 410 -3.28 -15.54 -4.65
CA LYS A 410 -3.61 -14.53 -5.66
C LYS A 410 -5.00 -14.00 -5.37
N LEU A 411 -5.15 -12.68 -5.39
CA LEU A 411 -6.47 -12.09 -5.50
C LEU A 411 -7.00 -12.35 -6.90
N ALA A 412 -8.11 -13.11 -7.01
CA ALA A 412 -8.58 -13.76 -8.23
C ALA A 412 -10.07 -13.40 -8.69
N SER A 413 -10.46 -12.30 -9.38
CA SER A 413 -11.48 -12.23 -10.47
C SER A 413 -11.92 -13.60 -11.00
N LYS A 414 -13.21 -13.80 -10.83
CA LYS A 414 -13.99 -14.93 -11.31
C LYS A 414 -13.94 -15.07 -12.83
N ASP A 415 -13.75 -13.95 -13.53
CA ASP A 415 -13.55 -13.94 -14.97
C ASP A 415 -12.05 -13.83 -15.26
N LYS A 416 -11.50 -14.93 -15.79
CA LYS A 416 -10.10 -15.04 -16.21
C LYS A 416 -9.72 -14.05 -17.33
N TYR A 417 -10.66 -13.38 -17.98
CA TYR A 417 -10.35 -12.36 -18.99
C TYR A 417 -10.55 -10.93 -18.49
N ASP A 418 -11.07 -10.74 -17.27
CA ASP A 418 -11.32 -9.41 -16.71
C ASP A 418 -10.09 -8.92 -15.93
N LEU A 419 -9.41 -7.91 -16.50
CA LEU A 419 -8.38 -7.18 -15.79
C LEU A 419 -9.07 -6.17 -14.87
N VAL A 420 -9.17 -6.43 -13.57
CA VAL A 420 -9.80 -5.46 -12.66
C VAL A 420 -8.96 -4.16 -12.54
N PHE A 421 -7.63 -4.27 -12.54
CA PHE A 421 -6.71 -3.16 -12.30
C PHE A 421 -5.76 -2.92 -13.49
N LYS A 422 -5.45 -1.64 -13.78
CA LYS A 422 -4.36 -1.28 -14.69
C LYS A 422 -3.04 -1.80 -14.12
N LYS A 423 -2.04 -1.93 -15.00
CA LYS A 423 -0.68 -2.23 -14.56
C LYS A 423 -0.26 -1.20 -13.52
N VAL A 424 0.05 -1.67 -12.32
CA VAL A 424 0.50 -0.83 -11.22
C VAL A 424 1.98 -0.53 -11.44
N ASP A 425 2.38 0.74 -11.29
CA ASP A 425 3.76 1.14 -11.47
C ASP A 425 4.62 0.68 -10.29
N ALA A 426 5.16 -0.54 -10.37
CA ALA A 426 6.10 -1.08 -9.38
C ALA A 426 7.52 -0.47 -9.47
N SER A 427 7.76 0.57 -10.30
CA SER A 427 9.08 1.20 -10.44
C SER A 427 9.56 1.99 -9.21
N ALA A 428 8.83 1.86 -8.08
CA ALA A 428 9.18 2.37 -6.77
C ALA A 428 9.49 3.87 -6.72
N LYS A 429 8.81 4.65 -7.57
CA LYS A 429 8.91 6.12 -7.55
C LYS A 429 8.50 6.70 -6.18
N TRP A 430 7.59 6.03 -5.46
CA TRP A 430 7.17 6.39 -4.09
C TRP A 430 8.30 6.33 -3.06
N ALA A 431 9.35 5.53 -3.29
CA ALA A 431 10.53 5.49 -2.41
C ALA A 431 11.56 6.60 -2.72
N ARG A 432 11.36 7.37 -3.80
CA ARG A 432 12.22 8.50 -4.10
C ARG A 432 11.80 9.67 -3.21
N ILE A 433 12.59 9.93 -2.17
CA ILE A 433 12.53 11.19 -1.43
C ILE A 433 12.81 12.31 -2.43
N ASN A 434 11.76 13.00 -2.89
CA ASN A 434 11.91 14.19 -3.70
C ASN A 434 12.65 15.23 -2.86
N LYS A 435 13.75 15.80 -3.39
CA LYS A 435 14.39 16.96 -2.80
C LYS A 435 13.32 18.07 -2.70
N LYS A 436 13.13 18.62 -1.51
CA LYS A 436 12.54 19.94 -1.37
C LYS A 436 13.53 20.97 -1.92
#